data_AF-A0A8S2ZZD9-F1
#
_entry.id   AF-A0A8S2ZZD9-F1
#
_cell.length_a   1.000
_cell.length_b   1.000
_cell.length_c   1.000
_cell.angle_alpha   90.00
_cell.angle_beta   90.00
_cell.angle_gamma   90.00
#
_symmetry.space_group_name_H-M   'P 1'
#
loop_
_entity.id
_entity.type
_entity.pdbx_description
1 polymer ?
#
loop_
_entity_poly.entity_id
_entity_poly.type
_entity_poly.pdbx_seq_one_letter_code
_entity_poly.pdbx_strand_id
1 'polypeptide(L)' 'MPANITGMGSHTGQYGTYDGSGYVADLAQYDRTNKRFTNNLKELEKFHWLDKATRAVFVDIITYNPSVNLFSYIKLIF' A
#
# COMPACT_ATOMS: atom_id res chain seq x y z
N MET A 1 11.38 -6.10 3.54
CA MET A 1 11.30 -5.88 5.00
C MET A 1 10.59 -7.06 5.63
N PRO A 2 11.09 -7.60 6.75
CA PRO A 2 10.43 -8.67 7.50
C PRO A 2 9.14 -8.18 8.17
N ALA A 3 8.20 -9.10 8.43
CA ALA A 3 6.86 -8.78 8.94
C ALA A 3 6.86 -8.06 10.30
N ASN A 4 7.88 -8.27 11.14
CA ASN A 4 8.02 -7.58 12.42
C ASN A 4 8.36 -6.09 12.29
N ILE A 5 8.91 -5.66 11.14
CA ILE A 5 9.25 -4.25 10.88
C ILE A 5 8.09 -3.52 10.20
N THR A 6 7.38 -4.20 9.30
CA THR A 6 6.20 -3.62 8.62
C THR A 6 5.00 -3.50 9.56
N GLY A 7 4.93 -4.34 10.60
CA GLY A 7 3.80 -4.40 11.53
C GLY A 7 2.51 -4.96 10.89
N MET A 8 2.60 -5.49 9.67
CA MET A 8 1.45 -6.06 8.96
C MET A 8 1.18 -7.49 9.44
N GLY A 9 -0.08 -7.81 9.70
CA GLY A 9 -0.53 -9.17 9.99
C GLY A 9 -0.66 -10.03 8.73
N SER A 10 -0.81 -11.34 8.90
CA SER A 10 -1.08 -12.24 7.78
C SER A 10 -2.47 -11.99 7.19
N HIS A 11 -2.58 -12.00 5.86
CA HIS A 11 -3.84 -11.91 5.13
C HIS A 11 -4.07 -13.19 4.33
N THR A 12 -5.25 -13.80 4.47
CA THR A 12 -5.64 -14.97 3.66
C THR A 12 -6.51 -14.49 2.50
N GLY A 13 -5.96 -14.54 1.29
CA GLY A 13 -6.66 -14.23 0.05
C GLY A 13 -7.18 -15.49 -0.64
N GLN A 14 -7.72 -15.32 -1.85
CA GLN A 14 -8.31 -16.42 -2.62
C GLN A 14 -7.31 -17.52 -2.99
N TYR A 15 -6.06 -17.15 -3.27
CA TYR A 15 -5.03 -18.06 -3.80
C TYR A 15 -3.96 -18.46 -2.78
N GLY A 16 -4.08 -18.01 -1.52
CA GLY A 16 -3.14 -18.34 -0.46
C GLY A 16 -3.13 -17.36 0.70
N THR A 17 -2.28 -17.64 1.68
CA THR A 17 -2.01 -16.76 2.81
C THR A 17 -0.71 -16.01 2.58
N TYR A 18 -0.78 -14.70 2.71
CA TYR A 18 0.32 -13.76 2.58
C TYR A 18 0.67 -13.27 3.98
N ASP A 19 1.94 -13.35 4.36
CA ASP A 19 2.39 -12.74 5.61
C ASP A 19 2.57 -11.22 5.44
N GLY A 20 2.90 -10.53 6.53
CA GLY A 20 3.17 -9.09 6.48
C GLY A 20 4.54 -8.71 5.93
N SER A 21 5.31 -9.65 5.39
CA SER A 21 6.65 -9.37 4.87
C SER A 21 6.58 -8.92 3.41
N GLY A 22 7.68 -8.36 2.90
CA GLY A 22 7.77 -7.95 1.49
C GLY A 22 8.36 -6.56 1.32
N TYR A 23 8.09 -5.95 0.18
CA TYR A 23 8.55 -4.59 -0.12
C TYR A 23 7.44 -3.61 0.23
N VAL A 24 7.81 -2.48 0.84
CA VAL A 24 6.88 -1.41 1.23
C VAL A 24 7.37 -0.13 0.61
N ALA A 25 6.45 0.64 0.04
CA ALA A 25 6.69 1.96 -0.51
C ALA A 25 5.71 2.95 0.10
N ASP A 26 6.22 3.87 0.92
CA ASP A 26 5.41 4.94 1.49
C ASP A 26 5.18 6.02 0.44
N LEU A 27 3.92 6.21 0.04
CA LEU A 27 3.54 7.22 -0.91
C LEU A 27 3.31 8.55 -0.21
N ALA A 28 3.79 9.64 -0.81
CA ALA A 28 3.50 10.97 -0.31
C ALA A 28 1.99 11.22 -0.25
N GLN A 29 1.52 11.91 0.79
CA GLN A 29 0.11 12.30 0.87
C GLN A 29 -0.30 13.13 -0.36
N TYR A 30 -1.56 12.96 -0.75
CA TYR A 30 -2.17 13.75 -1.82
C TYR A 30 -2.14 15.24 -1.43
N ASP A 31 -1.54 16.08 -2.29
CA ASP A 31 -1.48 17.53 -2.11
C ASP A 31 -2.21 18.23 -3.28
N ARG A 32 -2.36 19.56 -3.25
CA ARG A 32 -3.09 20.29 -4.31
C ARG A 32 -2.56 20.04 -5.72
N THR A 33 -1.28 19.67 -5.86
CA THR A 33 -0.59 19.48 -7.14
C THR A 33 -0.35 18.02 -7.50
N ASN A 34 -0.51 17.10 -6.55
CA ASN A 34 -0.17 15.67 -6.64
C ASN A 34 1.26 15.37 -7.09
N LYS A 35 2.16 16.35 -7.07
CA LYS A 35 3.44 16.24 -7.73
C LYS A 35 4.32 15.19 -7.05
N ARG A 36 4.33 15.17 -5.72
CA ARG A 36 5.13 14.20 -4.94
C ARG A 36 4.60 12.79 -5.09
N PHE A 37 3.29 12.60 -4.92
CA PHE A 37 2.63 11.31 -5.11
C PHE A 37 2.88 10.75 -6.52
N THR A 38 2.67 11.58 -7.55
CA THR A 38 2.90 11.18 -8.95
C THR A 38 4.37 10.83 -9.21
N ASN A 39 5.30 11.57 -8.62
CA ASN A 39 6.72 11.27 -8.75
C ASN A 39 7.10 9.95 -8.05
N ASN A 40 6.55 9.65 -6.87
CA ASN A 40 6.75 8.36 -6.22
C ASN A 40 6.27 7.21 -7.11
N LEU A 41 5.07 7.33 -7.71
CA LEU A 41 4.55 6.30 -8.60
C LEU A 41 5.43 6.11 -9.85
N LYS A 42 5.88 7.19 -10.48
CA LYS A 42 6.80 7.13 -11.62
C LYS A 42 8.14 6.49 -11.27
N GLU A 43 8.62 6.70 -10.05
CA GLU A 43 9.85 6.09 -9.56
C GLU A 43 9.68 4.57 -9.38
N LEU A 44 8.57 4.14 -8.75
CA LEU A 44 8.24 2.72 -8.60
C LEU A 44 8.08 2.02 -9.96
N GLU A 45 7.43 2.69 -10.91
CA GLU A 45 7.31 2.21 -12.29
C GLU A 45 8.69 2.08 -12.97
N LYS A 46 9.52 3.13 -12.88
CA LYS A 46 10.87 3.17 -13.47
C LYS A 46 11.76 2.04 -12.93
N PHE A 47 11.63 1.69 -11.65
CA PHE A 47 12.42 0.63 -11.03
C PHE A 47 11.78 -0.75 -11.12
N HIS A 48 10.68 -0.91 -11.87
CA HIS A 48 9.95 -2.18 -11.97
C HIS A 48 9.63 -2.78 -10.60
N TRP A 49 9.17 -1.94 -9.67
CA TRP A 49 8.81 -2.39 -8.33
C TRP A 49 7.72 -3.49 -8.36
N LEU A 50 6.87 -3.46 -9.41
CA LEU A 50 6.01 -4.57 -9.79
C LEU A 50 6.63 -5.33 -10.96
N ASP A 51 6.75 -6.64 -10.80
CA ASP A 51 7.32 -7.55 -11.81
C ASP A 51 6.47 -8.82 -11.98
N LYS A 52 6.93 -9.75 -12.81
CA LYS A 52 6.22 -11.02 -13.09
C LYS A 52 6.23 -12.00 -11.90
N ALA A 53 7.10 -11.79 -10.91
CA ALA A 53 7.19 -12.63 -9.72
C ALA A 53 6.32 -12.11 -8.57
N THR A 54 5.79 -10.88 -8.69
CA THR A 54 4.91 -10.26 -7.72
C THR A 54 3.60 -11.05 -7.62
N ARG A 55 3.30 -11.57 -6.41
CA ARG A 55 2.14 -12.45 -6.18
C ARG A 55 0.89 -11.74 -5.66
N ALA A 56 1.07 -10.61 -4.97
CA ALA A 56 -0.02 -9.80 -4.45
C ALA A 56 0.47 -8.38 -4.19
N VAL A 57 -0.42 -7.40 -4.36
CA VAL A 57 -0.17 -6.00 -4.01
C VAL A 57 -1.22 -5.55 -3.02
N PHE A 58 -0.76 -5.05 -1.87
CA PHE A 58 -1.61 -4.49 -0.82
C PHE A 58 -1.51 -2.97 -0.85
N VAL A 59 -2.66 -2.29 -0.93
CA VAL A 59 -2.75 -0.83 -0.80
C VAL A 59 -3.64 -0.49 0.39
N ASP A 60 -3.01 0.05 1.43
CA ASP A 60 -3.69 0.42 2.67
C ASP A 60 -3.90 1.94 2.69
N ILE A 61 -5.16 2.36 2.85
CA ILE A 61 -5.59 3.76 2.86
C ILE A 61 -6.43 4.00 4.11
N ILE A 62 -6.11 5.06 4.85
CA ILE A 62 -6.92 5.54 5.97
C ILE A 62 -7.47 6.90 5.59
N THR A 63 -8.79 7.07 5.71
CA THR A 63 -9.45 8.36 5.52
C THR A 63 -10.21 8.74 6.79
N TYR A 64 -10.32 10.03 7.04
CA TYR A 64 -11.08 10.57 8.18
C TYR A 64 -12.14 11.53 7.66
N ASN A 65 -13.38 11.34 8.10
CA ASN A 65 -14.50 12.25 7.86
C ASN A 65 -14.80 13.03 9.16
N PRO A 66 -14.38 14.31 9.26
CA PRO A 66 -14.60 15.12 10.45
C PRO A 66 -16.07 15.41 10.75
N SER A 67 -16.92 15.47 9.73
CA SER A 67 -18.33 15.85 9.88
C SER A 67 -19.14 14.84 10.70
N VAL A 68 -18.73 13.57 10.69
CA VAL A 68 -19.37 12.49 11.46
C VAL A 68 -18.40 11.78 12.41
N ASN A 69 -17.18 12.31 12.58
CA ASN A 69 -16.12 11.71 13.39
C ASN A 69 -15.87 10.22 13.07
N LEU A 70 -15.69 9.91 11.78
CA LEU A 70 -15.54 8.53 11.29
C LEU A 70 -14.19 8.33 10.62
N PHE A 71 -13.43 7.33 11.07
CA PHE A 71 -12.27 6.80 10.36
C PHE A 71 -12.71 5.61 9.48
N SER A 72 -12.25 5.60 8.22
CA SER A 72 -12.44 4.49 7.30
C SER A 72 -11.09 3.91 6.93
N TYR A 73 -10.91 2.61 7.20
CA TYR A 73 -9.76 1.83 6.76
C TYR A 73 -10.12 1.05 5.51
N ILE A 74 -9.38 1.28 4.43
CA ILE A 74 -9.60 0.68 3.12
C ILE A 74 -8.33 -0.11 2.77
N LYS A 75 -8.50 -1.41 2.54
CA LYS A 75 -7.44 -2.32 2.08
C LYS A 75 -7.82 -2.84 0.70
N LEU A 76 -7.07 -2.45 -0.32
CA LEU A 76 -7.20 -2.99 -1.68
C LEU A 76 -6.15 -4.06 -1.89
N ILE A 77 -6.55 -5.17 -2.51
CA ILE A 77 -5.70 -6.33 -2.74
C ILE A 77 -5.84 -6.73 -4.20
N PHE A 78 -4.71 -6.80 -4.88
CA PHE A 78 -4.59 -7.21 -6.28
C PHE A 78 -3.75 -8.47 -6.39
#